data_AF-A0A2T1FBP0-F1
#
_entry.id   AF-A0A2T1FBP0-F1
#
_cell.length_a   1.000
_cell.length_b   1.000
_cell.length_c   1.000
_cell.angle_alpha   90.00
_cell.angle_beta   90.00
_cell.angle_gamma   90.00
#
_symmetry.space_group_name_H-M   'P 1'
#
loop_
_entity.id
_entity.type
_entity.pdbx_description
1 polymer ?
#
loop_
_entity_poly.entity_id
_entity_poly.type
_entity_poly.pdbx_seq_one_letter_code
_entity_poly.pdbx_strand_id
1 'polypeptide(L)'
;MKQNDDRTFPEITYVRGASGELVPVLRGTRLRVQTVVTAAQKWGFSPIQIATEYDLSEAQVNEVLAFYAAHSQEIDASIAAEQIIEAANV
;
A
#
# COMPACT_ATOMS: atom_id res chain seq x y z
N MET A 1 10.24 14.87 14.02
CA MET A 1 9.50 13.80 13.31
C MET A 1 10.47 13.15 12.34
N LYS A 2 10.79 11.87 12.52
CA LYS A 2 11.70 11.18 11.58
C LYS A 2 10.92 10.91 10.30
N GLN A 3 11.38 11.46 9.18
CA GLN A 3 10.94 11.03 7.85
C GLN A 3 11.36 9.57 7.71
N ASN A 4 10.38 8.67 7.75
CA ASN A 4 10.55 7.24 7.45
C ASN A 4 10.53 6.96 5.94
N ASP A 5 10.58 8.00 5.10
CA ASP A 5 10.64 7.84 3.65
C ASP A 5 11.88 7.01 3.29
N ASP A 6 11.66 5.80 2.78
CA ASP A 6 12.71 4.93 2.28
C ASP A 6 13.27 5.55 1.00
N ARG A 7 14.56 5.90 1.01
CA ARG A 7 15.23 6.50 -0.15
C ARG A 7 15.26 5.57 -1.36
N THR A 8 15.05 4.28 -1.15
CA THR A 8 14.99 3.25 -2.19
C THR A 8 13.65 3.30 -2.95
N PHE A 9 12.60 3.84 -2.33
CA PHE A 9 11.24 3.91 -2.88
C PHE A 9 10.72 5.36 -2.79
N PRO A 10 11.23 6.27 -3.62
CA PRO A 10 10.93 7.70 -3.54
C PRO A 10 9.44 8.01 -3.73
N GLU A 11 8.70 7.19 -4.47
CA GLU A 11 7.26 7.37 -4.67
C GLU A 11 6.43 6.87 -3.48
N ILE A 12 7.03 6.27 -2.46
CA ILE A 12 6.31 5.85 -1.25
C ILE A 12 6.55 6.89 -0.14
N THR A 13 5.48 7.28 0.51
CA THR A 13 5.52 8.14 1.71
C THR A 13 4.56 7.62 2.75
N TYR A 14 4.63 8.15 3.97
CA TYR A 14 3.80 7.70 5.08
C TYR A 14 2.82 8.78 5.50
N VAL A 15 1.56 8.40 5.68
CA VAL A 15 0.53 9.24 6.29
C VAL A 15 0.13 8.66 7.63
N ARG A 16 -0.37 9.52 8.52
CA ARG A 16 -0.90 9.05 9.80
C ARG A 16 -2.32 8.53 9.61
N GLY A 17 -2.53 7.24 9.89
CA GLY A 17 -3.82 6.57 9.90
C GLY A 17 -4.70 7.03 11.07
N ALA A 18 -5.96 6.56 11.09
CA ALA A 18 -6.96 6.96 12.08
C ALA A 18 -6.60 6.54 13.52
N SER A 19 -5.87 5.45 13.70
CA SER A 19 -5.36 4.97 14.99
C SER A 19 -4.06 5.68 15.42
N GLY A 20 -3.48 6.51 14.56
CA GLY A 20 -2.16 7.10 14.74
C GLY A 20 -0.99 6.30 14.15
N GLU A 21 -1.23 5.13 13.54
CA GLU A 21 -0.19 4.36 12.84
C GLU A 21 0.35 5.09 11.60
N LEU A 22 1.57 4.73 11.16
CA LEU A 22 2.12 5.21 9.89
C LEU A 22 1.71 4.24 8.78
N VAL A 23 0.96 4.74 7.80
CA VAL A 23 0.45 3.94 6.68
C VAL A 23 1.21 4.34 5.42
N PRO A 24 1.86 3.39 4.71
CA PRO A 24 2.52 3.67 3.46
C PRO A 24 1.49 3.94 2.35
N VAL A 25 1.67 5.06 1.65
CA VAL A 25 0.85 5.53 0.53
C VAL A 25 1.72 5.93 -0.65
N LEU A 26 1.16 5.86 -1.85
CA LEU A 26 1.79 6.38 -3.04
C LEU A 26 1.78 7.92 -3.01
N ARG A 27 2.96 8.52 -3.14
CA ARG A 27 3.21 9.96 -3.13
C ARG A 27 2.36 10.66 -4.19
N GLY A 28 1.88 11.86 -3.86
CA GLY A 28 0.96 12.60 -4.73
C GLY A 28 -0.46 12.05 -4.75
N THR A 29 -0.71 10.89 -4.13
CA THR A 29 -2.03 10.28 -3.98
C THR A 29 -2.36 10.07 -2.50
N ARG A 30 -3.58 9.57 -2.22
CA ARG A 30 -3.95 8.99 -0.92
C ARG A 30 -4.13 7.48 -0.99
N LEU A 31 -3.68 6.85 -2.08
CA LEU A 31 -3.83 5.41 -2.28
C LEU A 31 -2.81 4.66 -1.42
N ARG A 32 -3.30 3.72 -0.60
CA ARG A 32 -2.47 2.91 0.29
C ARG A 32 -1.77 1.82 -0.49
N VAL A 33 -0.52 1.51 -0.11
CA VAL A 33 0.20 0.35 -0.66
C VAL A 33 -0.61 -0.93 -0.49
N GLN A 34 -1.22 -1.11 0.67
CA GLN A 34 -2.11 -2.24 0.97
C GLN A 34 -3.25 -2.41 -0.04
N THR A 35 -3.83 -1.32 -0.55
CA THR A 35 -4.92 -1.39 -1.54
C THR A 35 -4.43 -2.01 -2.84
N VAL A 36 -3.25 -1.59 -3.31
CA VAL A 36 -2.59 -2.14 -4.50
C VAL A 36 -2.23 -3.62 -4.30
N VAL A 37 -1.65 -3.96 -3.15
CA VAL A 37 -1.29 -5.35 -2.80
C VAL A 37 -2.53 -6.25 -2.76
N THR A 38 -3.62 -5.76 -2.17
CA THR A 38 -4.89 -6.49 -2.10
C THR A 38 -5.46 -6.74 -3.49
N ALA A 39 -5.44 -5.75 -4.38
CA ALA A 39 -5.91 -5.91 -5.76
C ALA A 39 -5.07 -6.96 -6.52
N ALA A 40 -3.74 -6.94 -6.36
CA ALA A 40 -2.86 -7.92 -6.97
C ALA A 40 -3.10 -9.34 -6.44
N GLN A 41 -3.19 -9.51 -5.11
CA GLN A 41 -3.21 -10.84 -4.48
C GLN A 41 -4.61 -11.44 -4.40
N LYS A 42 -5.63 -10.66 -4.02
CA LYS A 42 -6.99 -11.17 -3.80
C LYS A 42 -7.81 -11.19 -5.08
N TRP A 43 -7.65 -10.19 -5.94
CA TRP A 43 -8.41 -10.09 -7.19
C TRP A 43 -7.60 -10.56 -8.41
N GLY A 44 -6.31 -10.83 -8.25
CA GLY A 44 -5.45 -11.34 -9.32
C GLY A 44 -5.20 -10.32 -10.42
N PHE A 45 -5.33 -9.02 -10.13
CA PHE A 45 -5.12 -7.98 -11.13
C PHE A 45 -3.65 -7.88 -11.50
N SER A 46 -3.38 -7.80 -12.80
CA SER A 46 -2.05 -7.46 -13.32
C SER A 46 -1.70 -5.98 -13.04
N PRO A 47 -0.41 -5.59 -13.05
CA PRO A 47 0.00 -4.21 -12.80
C PRO A 47 -0.71 -3.18 -13.68
N ILE A 48 -0.93 -3.49 -14.97
CA ILE A 48 -1.63 -2.61 -15.90
C ILE A 48 -3.13 -2.47 -15.60
N GLN A 49 -3.77 -3.52 -15.08
CA GLN A 49 -5.17 -3.46 -14.67
C GLN A 49 -5.33 -2.59 -13.42
N ILE A 50 -4.43 -2.76 -12.44
CA ILE A 50 -4.40 -1.90 -11.24
C ILE A 50 -4.15 -0.45 -11.64
N ALA A 51 -3.22 -0.21 -12.56
CA ALA A 51 -2.91 1.13 -13.06
C ALA A 51 -4.15 1.79 -13.68
N THR A 52 -4.90 1.04 -14.49
CA THR A 52 -6.14 1.51 -15.10
C THR A 52 -7.23 1.78 -14.07
N GLU A 53 -7.41 0.88 -13.09
CA GLU A 53 -8.45 0.98 -12.06
C GLU A 53 -8.26 2.20 -11.15
N TYR A 54 -7.01 2.50 -10.78
CA TYR A 54 -6.68 3.56 -9.84
C TYR A 54 -6.14 4.85 -10.49
N ASP A 55 -6.24 4.97 -11.82
CA ASP A 55 -5.71 6.09 -12.61
C ASP A 55 -4.23 6.40 -12.28
N LEU A 56 -3.41 5.34 -12.28
CA LEU A 56 -1.97 5.38 -12.03
C LEU A 56 -1.19 5.03 -13.29
N SER A 57 0.11 5.33 -13.27
CA SER A 57 1.04 4.71 -14.22
C SER A 57 1.40 3.27 -13.80
N GLU A 58 1.66 2.40 -14.77
CA GLU A 58 2.15 1.05 -14.50
C GLU A 58 3.49 1.07 -13.73
N ALA A 59 4.33 2.08 -13.95
CA ALA A 59 5.58 2.27 -13.21
C ALA A 59 5.35 2.48 -11.71
N GLN A 60 4.37 3.33 -11.34
CA GLN A 60 4.00 3.54 -9.93
C GLN A 60 3.46 2.27 -9.29
N VAL A 61 2.62 1.50 -10.01
CA VAL A 61 2.13 0.21 -9.52
C VAL A 61 3.28 -0.76 -9.29
N ASN A 62 4.22 -0.86 -10.22
CA ASN A 62 5.39 -1.74 -10.08
C ASN A 62 6.29 -1.31 -8.91
N GLU A 63 6.49 -0.01 -8.69
CA GLU A 63 7.25 0.48 -7.53
C GLU A 63 6.56 0.12 -6.20
N VAL A 64 5.24 0.27 -6.12
CA VAL A 64 4.44 -0.13 -4.95
C VAL A 64 4.57 -1.64 -4.69
N LEU A 65 4.50 -2.47 -5.73
CA LEU A 65 4.66 -3.92 -5.62
C LEU A 65 6.10 -4.31 -5.22
N ALA A 66 7.11 -3.58 -5.70
CA ALA A 66 8.50 -3.78 -5.29
C ALA A 66 8.72 -3.37 -3.82
N PHE A 67 8.12 -2.26 -3.38
CA PHE A 67 8.13 -1.84 -1.98
C PHE A 67 7.49 -2.91 -1.08
N TYR A 68 6.34 -3.45 -1.51
CA TYR A 68 5.70 -4.57 -0.82
C TYR A 68 6.61 -5.79 -0.76
N ALA A 69 7.27 -6.19 -1.84
CA ALA A 69 8.18 -7.34 -1.81
C ALA A 69 9.34 -7.16 -0.80
N ALA A 70 9.84 -5.93 -0.64
CA ALA A 70 10.89 -5.60 0.33
C ALA A 70 10.40 -5.52 1.79
N HIS A 71 9.11 -5.23 2.00
CA HIS A 71 8.50 -4.98 3.32
C HIS A 71 7.31 -5.89 3.61
N SER A 72 7.23 -7.06 2.97
CA SER A 72 6.03 -7.89 2.92
C SER A 72 5.54 -8.30 4.30
N GLN A 73 6.46 -8.64 5.21
CA GLN A 73 6.12 -9.03 6.58
C GLN A 73 5.37 -7.94 7.35
N GLU A 74 5.81 -6.67 7.26
CA GLU A 74 5.15 -5.55 7.94
C GLU A 74 3.79 -5.25 7.31
N ILE A 75 3.74 -5.25 5.97
CA ILE A 75 2.51 -4.91 5.23
C ILE A 75 1.46 -6.00 5.40
N ASP A 76 1.84 -7.29 5.34
CA ASP A 76 0.92 -8.41 5.58
C ASP A 76 0.36 -8.39 7.01
N ALA A 77 1.18 -8.02 8.00
CA ALA A 77 0.72 -7.86 9.37
C ALA A 77 -0.29 -6.71 9.51
N SER A 78 -0.04 -5.57 8.85
CA SER A 78 -0.97 -4.45 8.79
C SER A 78 -2.29 -4.83 8.11
N ILE A 79 -2.22 -5.57 7.00
CA ILE A 79 -3.39 -6.06 6.27
C ILE A 79 -4.24 -6.96 7.18
N ALA A 80 -3.60 -7.94 7.83
CA ALA A 80 -4.29 -8.86 8.73
C ALA A 80 -4.93 -8.14 9.92
N ALA A 81 -4.24 -7.16 10.52
CA ALA A 81 -4.77 -6.37 11.63
C ALA A 81 -6.03 -5.59 11.23
N GLU A 82 -6.04 -4.94 10.07
CA GLU A 82 -7.23 -4.25 9.56
C GLU A 82 -8.39 -5.21 9.29
N GLN A 83 -8.13 -6.40 8.73
CA GLN A 83 -9.18 -7.40 8.47
C GLN A 83 -9.89 -7.85 9.76
N ILE A 84 -9.15 -7.96 10.87
CA ILE A 84 -9.69 -8.34 12.17
C ILE A 84 -10.60 -7.23 12.73
N ILE A 85 -10.21 -5.97 12.57
CA ILE A 85 -11.00 -4.82 13.01
C ILE A 85 -12.28 -4.70 12.18
N GLU A 86 -12.19 -4.86 10.86
CA GLU A 86 -13.35 -4.79 9.97
C GLU A 86 -14.36 -5.90 10.31
N ALA A 87 -13.90 -7.15 10.49
CA ALA A 87 -14.77 -8.26 10.88
C ALA A 87 -15.42 -8.10 12.26
N ALA A 88 -14.81 -7.34 13.18
CA ALA A 88 -15.35 -7.08 14.51
C ALA A 88 -16.42 -5.97 14.54
N ASN A 89 -16.52 -5.18 13.46
CA ASN A 89 -17.46 -4.05 13.33
C ASN A 89 -18.65 -4.35 12.39
N VAL A 90 -18.84 -5.60 11.97
CA VAL A 90 -20.00 -6.07 11.15
C VAL A 90 -21.01 -6.82 12.00
#